data_AF-X1IUP2-F1
#
_entry.id   AF-X1IUP2-F1
#
_cell.length_a   1.000
_cell.length_b   1.000
_cell.length_c   1.000
_cell.angle_alpha   90.00
_cell.angle_beta   90.00
_cell.angle_gamma   90.00
#
_symmetry.space_group_name_H-M   'P 1'
#
loop_
_entity.id
_entity.type
_entity.pdbx_description
1 polymer ?
#
loop_
_entity_poly.entity_id
_entity_poly.type
_entity_poly.pdbx_seq_one_letter_code
_entity_poly.pdbx_strand_id
1 'polypeptide(L)' 'MKDSLYEFRVVPHSILLGKQMIEFWKDGHFVAGIYPHQDGIRVVSKYMTGVSEETGSPPAAIILLGSED' A
#
# COMPACT_ATOMS: atom_id res chain seq x y z
N MET A 1 -5.96 -9.98 26.68
CA MET A 1 -6.03 -9.40 25.32
C MET A 1 -5.30 -10.37 24.40
N LYS A 2 -5.85 -10.73 23.24
CA LYS A 2 -5.09 -11.47 22.23
C LYS A 2 -4.21 -10.45 21.51
N ASP A 3 -2.91 -10.68 21.46
CA ASP A 3 -2.03 -9.85 20.64
C ASP A 3 -2.42 -10.03 19.16
N SER A 4 -2.61 -8.92 18.46
CA SER A 4 -2.81 -8.96 17.01
C SER A 4 -1.51 -9.34 16.33
N LEU A 5 -1.56 -10.29 15.40
CA LEU A 5 -0.42 -10.64 14.55
C LEU A 5 -0.33 -9.66 13.39
N TYR A 6 0.82 -9.03 13.22
CA TYR A 6 1.13 -8.16 12.09
C TYR A 6 2.17 -8.81 11.20
N GLU A 7 1.95 -8.76 9.89
CA GLU A 7 2.90 -9.31 8.90
C GLU A 7 3.11 -8.33 7.75
N PHE A 8 4.35 -8.27 7.25
CA PHE A 8 4.73 -7.58 6.03
C PHE A 8 5.23 -8.61 5.02
N ARG A 9 4.68 -8.59 3.81
CA ARG A 9 5.03 -9.55 2.75
C ARG A 9 5.47 -8.80 1.51
N VAL A 10 6.61 -9.18 0.94
CA VAL A 10 7.03 -8.69 -0.38
C VAL A 10 6.54 -9.68 -1.43
N VAL A 11 5.65 -9.23 -2.32
CA VAL A 11 5.02 -10.07 -3.33
C VAL A 11 5.13 -9.42 -4.72
N PRO A 12 5.05 -10.21 -5.81
CA PRO A 12 4.88 -9.65 -7.14
C PRO A 12 3.60 -8.80 -7.22
N HIS A 13 3.69 -7.62 -7.84
CA HIS A 13 2.52 -6.77 -8.05
C HIS A 13 1.66 -7.37 -9.16
N SER A 14 0.39 -7.65 -8.84
CA SER A 14 -0.55 -8.32 -9.76
C SER A 14 -0.92 -7.49 -10.99
N ILE A 15 -1.05 -6.17 -10.83
CA ILE A 15 -1.39 -5.23 -11.91
C ILE A 15 -0.14 -4.65 -12.59
N LEU A 16 0.85 -4.17 -11.82
CA LEU A 16 2.10 -3.62 -12.35
C LEU A 16 3.09 -4.75 -12.63
N LEU A 17 3.00 -5.34 -13.82
CA LEU A 17 3.84 -6.47 -14.23
C LEU A 17 5.34 -6.17 -14.06
N GLY A 18 6.07 -7.13 -13.50
CA GLY A 18 7.51 -7.00 -13.24
C GLY A 18 7.86 -6.07 -12.06
N LYS A 19 6.88 -5.53 -11.34
CA LYS A 19 7.10 -4.77 -10.10
C LYS A 19 6.77 -5.62 -8.88
N GLN A 20 7.26 -5.19 -7.73
CA GLN A 20 6.93 -5.76 -6.42
C GLN A 20 6.05 -4.78 -5.63
N MET A 21 5.32 -5.32 -4.66
CA MET A 21 4.60 -4.56 -3.65
C MET A 21 4.85 -5.15 -2.26
N ILE A 22 4.74 -4.31 -1.25
CA ILE A 22 4.65 -4.73 0.15
C ILE A 22 3.17 -4.83 0.50
N GLU A 23 2.75 -5.96 1.06
CA GLU A 23 1.46 -6.13 1.67
C GLU A 23 1.59 -6.05 3.20
N PHE A 24 0.70 -5.30 3.82
CA PHE A 24 0.52 -5.26 5.26
C PHE A 24 -0.72 -6.08 5.65
N TRP A 25 -0.51 -7.06 6.51
CA TRP A 25 -1.53 -7.97 7.01
C TRP A 25 -1.71 -7.83 8.52
N LYS A 26 -2.95 -7.91 8.98
CA LYS A 26 -3.31 -7.95 10.39
C LYS A 26 -4.23 -9.14 10.64
N ASP A 27 -3.84 -10.03 11.55
CA ASP A 27 -4.63 -11.20 11.95
C ASP A 27 -5.08 -12.03 10.73
N GLY A 28 -4.17 -12.24 9.77
CA GLY A 28 -4.43 -12.98 8.53
C GLY A 28 -5.26 -12.24 7.47
N HIS A 29 -5.63 -10.97 7.69
CA HIS A 29 -6.38 -10.15 6.74
C HIS A 29 -5.48 -9.13 6.04
N PHE A 30 -5.62 -9.01 4.71
CA PHE A 30 -4.96 -7.97 3.95
C PHE A 30 -5.53 -6.59 4.33
N VAL A 31 -4.67 -5.69 4.78
CA VAL A 31 -5.05 -4.35 5.25
C VAL A 31 -4.61 -3.28 4.27
N ALA A 32 -3.37 -3.32 3.79
CA ALA A 32 -2.82 -2.28 2.94
C ALA A 32 -1.75 -2.81 1.97
N GLY A 33 -1.57 -2.11 0.87
CA GLY A 33 -0.49 -2.34 -0.08
C GLY A 33 0.39 -1.09 -0.23
N ILE A 34 1.69 -1.28 -0.42
CA ILE A 34 2.65 -0.21 -0.69
C ILE A 34 3.46 -0.59 -1.93
N TYR A 35 3.52 0.29 -2.92
CA TYR A 35 4.26 0.03 -4.16
C TYR A 35 4.74 1.32 -4.84
N PRO A 36 5.76 1.24 -5.73
CA PRO A 36 6.22 2.40 -6.49
C PRO A 36 5.11 3.00 -7.37
N HIS A 37 5.00 4.32 -7.38
CA HIS A 37 4.02 5.04 -8.20
C HIS A 37 4.58 6.40 -8.64
N GLN A 38 4.78 6.56 -9.95
CA GLN A 38 5.41 7.77 -10.54
C GLN A 38 6.75 8.08 -9.84
N ASP A 39 6.94 9.32 -9.38
CA ASP A 39 8.15 9.79 -8.67
C ASP A 39 8.09 9.51 -7.16
N GLY A 40 7.28 8.56 -6.73
CA GLY A 40 7.10 8.27 -5.31
C GLY A 40 6.57 6.88 -5.00
N ILE A 41 5.89 6.78 -3.86
CA ILE A 41 5.26 5.56 -3.37
C ILE A 41 3.76 5.77 -3.20
N ARG A 42 2.97 4.77 -3.56
CA ARG A 42 1.54 4.72 -3.31
C ARG A 42 1.25 3.76 -2.17
N VAL A 43 0.48 4.23 -1.20
CA VAL A 43 -0.08 3.41 -0.13
C VAL A 43 -1.58 3.28 -0.40
N VAL A 44 -2.07 2.05 -0.55
CA VAL A 44 -3.49 1.76 -0.78
C VAL A 44 -4.07 1.00 0.41
N SER A 45 -5.28 1.36 0.85
CA SER A 45 -6.02 0.57 1.83
C SER A 45 -7.50 0.86 1.74
N LYS A 46 -8.32 -0.20 1.81
CA LYS A 46 -9.78 -0.07 1.93
C LYS A 46 -10.23 0.54 3.27
N TYR A 47 -9.31 0.66 4.23
CA TYR A 47 -9.56 1.22 5.56
C TYR A 47 -9.02 2.65 5.69
N MET A 48 -8.43 3.21 4.63
CA MET A 48 -7.86 4.57 4.66
C MET A 48 -8.99 5.60 4.74
N THR A 49 -8.81 6.61 5.59
CA THR A 49 -9.72 7.76 5.71
C THR A 49 -8.95 9.06 5.46
N GLY A 50 -9.64 10.12 5.05
CA GLY A 50 -9.02 11.44 4.84
C GLY A 50 -8.14 11.56 3.60
N VAL A 51 -8.26 10.63 2.64
CA VAL A 51 -7.59 10.70 1.32
C VAL A 51 -8.61 10.92 0.20
N SER A 52 -8.18 11.53 -0.90
CA SER A 52 -9.03 11.68 -2.09
C SER A 52 -9.22 10.33 -2.77
N GLU A 53 -10.48 9.95 -3.00
CA GLU A 53 -10.81 8.77 -3.78
C GLU A 53 -10.84 9.12 -5.28
N GLU A 54 -10.03 8.44 -6.07
CA GLU A 54 -10.18 8.45 -7.53
C GLU A 54 -11.18 7.36 -7.92
N THR A 55 -12.18 7.72 -8.73
CA THR A 55 -13.22 6.78 -9.18
C THR A 55 -12.61 5.54 -9.83
N GLY A 56 -12.84 4.36 -9.24
CA GLY A 56 -12.33 3.08 -9.75
C GLY A 56 -10.99 2.61 -9.16
N SER A 57 -10.37 3.36 -8.25
CA SER A 57 -9.22 2.90 -7.45
C SER A 57 -9.58 2.79 -5.96
N PRO A 58 -8.99 1.86 -5.21
CA PRO A 58 -9.09 1.88 -3.76
C PRO A 58 -8.51 3.20 -3.21
N PRO A 59 -8.99 3.68 -2.05
CA PRO A 59 -8.44 4.86 -1.38
C PRO A 59 -6.92 4.75 -1.24
N ALA A 60 -6.22 5.83 -1.59
CA ALA A 60 -4.77 5.84 -1.68
C ALA A 60 -4.16 7.16 -1.23
N ALA A 61 -2.99 7.07 -0.60
CA ALA A 61 -2.09 8.19 -0.41
C ALA A 61 -0.90 8.05 -1.36
N ILE A 62 -0.53 9.14 -2.02
CA ILE A 62 0.69 9.24 -2.82
C ILE A 62 1.69 10.06 -2.01
N ILE A 63 2.85 9.48 -1.73
CA ILE A 63 3.98 10.16 -1.08
C ILE A 63 5.03 10.38 -2.15
N LEU A 64 5.23 11.63 -2.55
CA LEU A 64 6.28 12.03 -3.49
C LEU A 64 7.62 11.98 -2.77
N LEU A 65 8.64 11.41 -3.42
CA LEU A 65 9.99 11.39 -2.89
C LEU A 65 10.70 12.68 -3.32
N GLY A 66 11.34 13.36 -2.36
CA GLY A 66 12.22 14.48 -2.65
C GLY A 66 13.52 14.00 -3.28
N SER A 67 14.31 14.95 -3.80
CA SER A 67 15.72 14.69 -4.10
C SER A 67 16.48 14.38 -2.81
N GLU A 68 17.40 13.43 -2.86
CA GLU A 68 18.46 13.34 -1.85
C GLU A 68 19.38 14.55 -2.07
N ASP A 69 19.43 15.47 -1.10
CA ASP A 69 20.38 16.60 -1.08
C ASP A 69 21.82 16.11 -0.85
#